data_AF-A0A3D5P144-F1
#
_entry.id   AF-A0A3D5P144-F1
#
_cell.length_a   1.000
_cell.length_b   1.000
_cell.length_c   1.000
_cell.angle_alpha   90.00
_cell.angle_beta   90.00
_cell.angle_gamma   90.00
#
_symmetry.space_group_name_H-M   'P 1'
#
loop_
_entity.id
_entity.type
_entity.pdbx_description
1 polymer ?
#
loop_
_entity_poly.entity_id
_entity_poly.type
_entity_poly.pdbx_seq_one_letter_code
_entity_poly.pdbx_strand_id
1 'polypeptide(L)'
;MTSLRATSYAFTGGAHGNSDVQLTSYWRDSGEPVELNDILIPENQLKLNSIAEAIFRKDKNIRENENLDEAGYWFEKNHFMLNRNFAISETGLLFHFNAYEIAPYSYGGTELMIPFSELSALLRPELQWRVLIQPR
;
A
#
# COMPACT_ATOMS: atom_id res chain seq x y z
N MET A 1 -16.30 -6.89 1.50
CA MET A 1 -15.85 -5.61 2.08
C MET A 1 -16.30 -4.49 1.17
N THR A 2 -16.11 -3.24 1.59
CA THR A 2 -16.22 -2.08 0.71
C THR A 2 -14.95 -1.26 0.85
N SER A 3 -14.32 -0.91 -0.26
CA SER A 3 -13.08 -0.11 -0.28
C SER A 3 -13.36 1.27 -0.81
N LEU A 4 -12.83 2.28 -0.14
CA LEU A 4 -12.98 3.69 -0.49
C LEU A 4 -11.61 4.30 -0.80
N ARG A 5 -11.61 5.16 -1.83
CA ARG A 5 -10.52 6.10 -2.12
C ARG A 5 -11.05 7.50 -1.90
N ALA A 6 -10.58 8.16 -0.85
CA ALA A 6 -10.80 9.57 -0.65
C ALA A 6 -9.64 10.35 -1.26
N THR A 7 -9.93 11.45 -1.95
CA THR A 7 -8.91 12.35 -2.48
C THR A 7 -9.24 13.75 -2.03
N SER A 8 -8.28 14.41 -1.39
CA SER A 8 -8.38 15.79 -0.96
C SER A 8 -7.37 16.65 -1.71
N TYR A 9 -7.72 17.90 -1.96
CA TYR A 9 -6.84 18.89 -2.56
C TYR A 9 -7.03 20.22 -1.86
N ALA A 10 -5.93 20.90 -1.56
CA ALA A 10 -5.93 22.23 -1.00
C ALA A 10 -4.92 23.12 -1.73
N PHE A 11 -5.33 24.35 -2.04
CA PHE A 11 -4.44 25.40 -2.53
C PHE A 11 -4.66 26.66 -1.72
N THR A 12 -3.62 27.06 -0.98
CA THR A 12 -3.65 28.23 -0.09
C THR A 12 -2.75 29.35 -0.60
N GLY A 13 -2.45 29.37 -1.92
CA GLY A 13 -1.43 30.22 -2.54
C GLY A 13 -0.05 29.53 -2.61
N GLY A 14 0.89 30.10 -3.38
CA GLY A 14 2.23 29.54 -3.59
C GLY A 14 2.41 28.89 -4.97
N ALA A 15 3.44 28.05 -5.11
CA ALA A 15 3.83 27.46 -6.40
C ALA A 15 2.87 26.38 -6.90
N HIS A 16 2.26 25.59 -6.02
CA HIS A 16 1.27 24.55 -6.35
C HIS A 16 0.39 24.21 -5.14
N GLY A 17 -0.73 23.52 -5.38
CA GLY A 17 -1.55 22.94 -4.32
C GLY A 17 -0.99 21.61 -3.81
N ASN A 18 -1.58 21.09 -2.74
CA ASN A 18 -1.26 19.78 -2.19
C ASN A 18 -2.46 18.85 -2.32
N SER A 19 -2.20 17.60 -2.72
CA SER A 19 -3.20 16.54 -2.78
C SER A 19 -2.82 15.43 -1.82
N ASP A 20 -3.83 14.81 -1.22
CA ASP A 20 -3.67 13.61 -0.40
C ASP A 20 -4.72 12.56 -0.81
N VAL A 21 -4.31 11.31 -0.89
CA VAL A 21 -5.16 10.15 -1.13
C VAL A 21 -5.17 9.29 0.11
N GLN A 22 -6.37 8.97 0.60
CA GLN A 22 -6.58 8.00 1.66
C GLN A 22 -7.35 6.79 1.12
N LEU A 23 -6.78 5.61 1.32
CA LEU A 23 -7.35 4.32 1.02
C LEU A 23 -7.81 3.68 2.31
N THR A 24 -9.05 3.17 2.32
CA THR A 24 -9.57 2.43 3.48
C THR A 24 -10.55 1.37 3.02
N SER A 25 -10.38 0.16 3.53
CA SER A 25 -11.37 -0.91 3.40
C SER A 25 -12.19 -1.02 4.67
N TYR A 26 -13.46 -1.38 4.54
CA TYR A 26 -14.38 -1.57 5.66
C TYR A 26 -15.03 -2.96 5.60
N TRP A 27 -15.17 -3.58 6.78
CA TRP A 27 -16.02 -4.76 6.95
C TRP A 27 -17.49 -4.36 6.78
N ARG A 28 -18.23 -4.98 5.85
CA ARG A 28 -19.63 -4.58 5.56
C ARG A 28 -20.57 -4.83 6.74
N ASP A 29 -20.21 -5.80 7.56
CA ASP A 29 -21.01 -6.36 8.63
C ASP A 29 -20.97 -5.44 9.87
N SER A 30 -19.79 -4.88 10.17
CA SER A 30 -19.58 -4.01 11.33
C SER A 30 -19.43 -2.52 10.98
N GLY A 31 -19.04 -2.20 9.74
CA GLY A 31 -18.65 -0.85 9.34
C GLY A 31 -17.27 -0.41 9.84
N GLU A 32 -16.54 -1.29 10.54
CA GLU A 32 -15.20 -1.00 11.06
C GLU A 32 -14.15 -1.04 9.94
N PRO A 33 -13.11 -0.18 10.01
CA PRO A 33 -12.00 -0.23 9.08
C PRO A 33 -11.25 -1.57 9.19
N VAL A 34 -10.73 -2.04 8.07
CA VAL A 34 -9.88 -3.23 8.00
C VAL A 34 -8.44 -2.81 8.24
N GLU A 35 -7.84 -3.34 9.30
CA GLU A 35 -6.42 -3.18 9.58
C GLU A 35 -5.62 -4.36 9.00
N LEU A 36 -4.33 -4.15 8.68
CA LEU A 36 -3.47 -5.25 8.21
C LEU A 36 -3.42 -6.41 9.21
N ASN A 37 -3.46 -6.10 10.51
CA ASN A 37 -3.44 -7.10 11.58
C ASN A 37 -4.71 -7.97 11.64
N ASP A 38 -5.81 -7.47 11.11
CA ASP A 38 -7.05 -8.22 11.00
C ASP A 38 -6.88 -9.34 9.98
N ILE A 39 -6.26 -9.06 8.84
CA ILE A 39 -6.20 -9.99 7.68
C ILE A 39 -4.91 -10.80 7.59
N LEU A 40 -3.79 -10.30 8.14
CA LEU A 40 -2.52 -11.00 8.13
C LEU A 40 -2.34 -11.86 9.36
N ILE A 41 -1.65 -12.99 9.17
CA ILE A 41 -1.04 -13.73 10.26
C ILE A 41 0.05 -12.82 10.89
N PRO A 42 0.08 -12.59 12.21
CA PRO A 42 0.95 -11.58 12.84
C PRO A 42 2.43 -11.71 12.49
N GLU A 43 2.92 -12.94 12.37
CA GLU A 43 4.32 -13.26 12.09
C GLU A 43 4.73 -12.96 10.64
N ASN A 44 3.75 -12.67 9.76
CA ASN A 44 3.97 -12.48 8.34
C ASN A 44 4.11 -11.01 7.92
N GLN A 45 4.07 -10.05 8.85
CA GLN A 45 4.28 -8.63 8.52
C GLN A 45 5.63 -8.37 7.82
N LEU A 46 6.71 -8.97 8.32
CA LEU A 46 8.04 -8.84 7.70
C LEU A 46 8.08 -9.46 6.30
N LYS A 47 7.41 -10.61 6.11
CA LYS A 47 7.31 -11.26 4.80
C LYS A 47 6.52 -10.42 3.81
N LEU A 48 5.41 -9.82 4.25
CA LEU A 48 4.65 -8.89 3.42
C LEU A 48 5.54 -7.71 2.98
N ASN A 49 6.31 -7.14 3.90
CA ASN A 49 7.21 -6.04 3.58
C ASN A 49 8.29 -6.44 2.56
N SER A 50 8.86 -7.63 2.69
CA SER A 50 9.84 -8.16 1.72
C SER A 50 9.23 -8.40 0.33
N ILE A 51 8.01 -8.94 0.25
CA ILE A 51 7.29 -9.10 -1.02
C ILE A 51 7.02 -7.74 -1.65
N ALA A 52 6.56 -6.78 -0.85
CA ALA A 52 6.29 -5.42 -1.29
C ALA A 52 7.56 -4.73 -1.81
N GLU A 53 8.70 -4.88 -1.12
CA GLU A 53 9.97 -4.34 -1.59
C GLU A 53 10.39 -4.93 -2.94
N ALA A 54 10.27 -6.25 -3.11
CA ALA A 54 10.62 -6.91 -4.36
C ALA A 54 9.75 -6.42 -5.53
N ILE A 55 8.44 -6.26 -5.30
CA ILE A 55 7.51 -5.70 -6.30
C ILE A 55 7.85 -4.24 -6.57
N PHE A 56 8.07 -3.44 -5.53
CA PHE A 56 8.42 -2.03 -5.67
C PHE A 56 9.68 -1.82 -6.50
N ARG A 57 10.76 -2.55 -6.17
CA ARG A 57 12.01 -2.50 -6.92
C ARG A 57 11.81 -2.89 -8.37
N LYS A 58 11.05 -3.96 -8.64
CA LYS A 58 10.71 -4.39 -10.00
C LYS A 58 9.94 -3.30 -10.77
N ASP A 59 8.89 -2.74 -10.18
CA ASP A 59 8.03 -1.74 -10.81
C ASP A 59 8.77 -0.43 -11.09
N LYS A 60 9.77 -0.10 -10.27
CA LYS A 60 10.61 1.09 -10.41
C LYS A 60 11.92 0.85 -11.15
N ASN A 61 12.16 -0.38 -11.64
CA ASN A 61 13.40 -0.79 -12.30
C ASN A 61 14.67 -0.58 -11.45
N ILE A 62 14.56 -0.78 -10.13
CA ILE A 62 15.64 -0.68 -9.16
C ILE A 62 16.26 -2.07 -8.95
N ARG A 63 17.58 -2.17 -8.91
CA ARG A 63 18.26 -3.45 -8.66
C ARG A 63 18.11 -3.87 -7.19
N GLU A 64 18.22 -5.16 -6.91
CA GLU A 64 18.04 -5.73 -5.56
C GLU A 64 18.92 -5.06 -4.49
N ASN A 65 20.17 -4.73 -4.83
CA ASN A 65 21.15 -4.14 -3.91
C ASN A 65 21.40 -2.64 -4.17
N GLU A 66 20.60 -2.01 -5.03
CA GLU A 66 20.72 -0.58 -5.29
C GLU A 66 20.15 0.22 -4.12
N ASN A 67 20.84 1.31 -3.78
CA ASN A 67 20.42 2.24 -2.76
C ASN A 67 19.13 2.94 -3.21
N LEU A 68 18.09 2.96 -2.37
CA LEU A 68 16.79 3.50 -2.72
C LEU A 68 16.87 5.04 -2.85
N ASP A 69 17.64 5.70 -1.99
CA ASP A 69 17.87 7.16 -2.08
C ASP A 69 18.55 7.52 -3.41
N GLU A 70 19.54 6.74 -3.86
CA GLU A 70 20.18 6.90 -5.18
C GLU A 70 19.20 6.68 -6.33
N ALA A 71 18.23 5.77 -6.17
CA ALA A 71 17.14 5.54 -7.10
C ALA A 71 16.02 6.59 -7.01
N GLY A 72 16.15 7.60 -6.15
CA GLY A 72 15.20 8.70 -6.00
C GLY A 72 14.04 8.43 -5.03
N TYR A 73 14.12 7.36 -4.24
CA TYR A 73 13.10 6.97 -3.29
C TYR A 73 13.65 6.91 -1.86
N TRP A 74 13.21 7.81 -0.99
CA TRP A 74 13.69 7.84 0.39
C TRP A 74 12.85 6.98 1.31
N PHE A 75 13.54 6.19 2.12
CA PHE A 75 12.97 5.47 3.25
C PHE A 75 13.87 5.65 4.47
N GLU A 76 13.31 5.49 5.68
CA GLU A 76 14.11 5.62 6.90
C GLU A 76 15.28 4.63 6.85
N LYS A 77 16.51 5.14 7.03
CA LYS A 77 17.76 4.37 6.97
C LYS A 77 17.95 3.62 5.64
N ASN A 78 17.31 4.08 4.55
CA ASN A 78 17.34 3.43 3.25
C ASN A 78 16.77 1.99 3.29
N HIS A 79 15.83 1.72 4.20
CA HIS A 79 15.15 0.43 4.35
C HIS A 79 13.68 0.56 3.91
N PHE A 80 13.29 -0.17 2.87
CA PHE A 80 11.92 -0.18 2.38
C PHE A 80 10.93 -0.53 3.51
N MET A 81 9.84 0.22 3.61
CA MET A 81 8.76 -0.02 4.56
C MET A 81 7.42 0.34 3.93
N LEU A 82 6.47 -0.59 3.97
CA LEU A 82 5.08 -0.29 3.66
C LEU A 82 4.50 0.74 4.63
N ASN A 83 3.70 1.66 4.10
CA ASN A 83 2.88 2.53 4.93
C ASN A 83 1.58 1.83 5.36
N ARG A 84 0.68 2.57 6.01
CA ARG A 84 -0.65 2.08 6.44
C ARG A 84 -1.79 2.51 5.52
N ASN A 85 -1.48 3.18 4.41
CA ASN A 85 -2.47 3.71 3.49
C ASN A 85 -2.77 2.68 2.41
N PHE A 86 -3.65 1.74 2.72
CA PHE A 86 -3.96 0.63 1.84
C PHE A 86 -5.45 0.37 1.72
N ALA A 87 -5.84 -0.28 0.63
CA ALA A 87 -7.16 -0.85 0.45
C ALA A 87 -7.06 -2.25 -0.16
N ILE A 88 -8.02 -3.09 0.19
CA ILE A 88 -8.24 -4.38 -0.43
C ILE A 88 -8.98 -4.13 -1.76
N SER A 89 -8.32 -4.45 -2.87
CA SER A 89 -8.89 -4.37 -4.21
C SER A 89 -9.40 -5.75 -4.66
N GLU A 90 -9.89 -5.83 -5.90
CA GLU A 90 -10.30 -7.11 -6.50
C GLU A 90 -9.12 -8.05 -6.75
N THR A 91 -7.90 -7.53 -6.88
CA THR A 91 -6.73 -8.32 -7.32
C THR A 91 -5.63 -8.46 -6.26
N GLY A 92 -5.72 -7.70 -5.17
CA GLY A 92 -4.68 -7.66 -4.15
C GLY A 92 -4.83 -6.52 -3.15
N LEU A 93 -3.78 -6.27 -2.38
CA LEU A 93 -3.66 -5.10 -1.52
C LEU A 93 -3.03 -3.94 -2.33
N LEU A 94 -3.78 -2.85 -2.47
CA LEU A 94 -3.29 -1.62 -3.06
C LEU A 94 -2.77 -0.70 -1.94
N PHE A 95 -1.48 -0.38 -1.97
CA PHE A 95 -0.88 0.64 -1.13
C PHE A 95 -0.71 1.93 -1.91
N HIS A 96 -0.82 3.07 -1.22
CA HIS A 96 -0.59 4.39 -1.81
C HIS A 96 0.31 5.22 -0.91
N PHE A 97 1.49 5.57 -1.42
CA PHE A 97 2.38 6.57 -0.82
C PHE A 97 2.04 7.93 -1.42
N ASN A 98 1.69 8.90 -0.58
CA ASN A 98 1.36 10.23 -1.05
C ASN A 98 2.59 10.96 -1.60
N ALA A 99 2.37 12.04 -2.35
CA ALA A 99 3.46 12.90 -2.80
C ALA A 99 4.29 13.38 -1.58
N TYR A 100 5.61 13.45 -1.73
CA TYR A 100 6.58 13.70 -0.65
C TYR A 100 6.77 12.59 0.39
N GLU A 101 5.97 11.52 0.38
CA GLU A 101 6.11 10.48 1.39
C GLU A 101 7.41 9.69 1.21
N ILE A 102 7.66 9.23 -0.02
CA ILE A 102 8.87 8.45 -0.37
C ILE A 102 9.62 9.00 -1.59
N ALA A 103 9.12 10.05 -2.25
CA ALA A 103 9.70 10.61 -3.47
C ALA A 103 9.30 12.09 -3.66
N PRO A 104 10.01 12.87 -4.52
CA PRO A 104 9.68 14.26 -4.77
C PRO A 104 8.27 14.44 -5.32
N TYR A 105 7.67 15.61 -5.07
CA TYR A 105 6.33 15.92 -5.58
C TYR A 105 6.15 15.74 -7.08
N SER A 106 7.21 15.95 -7.87
CA SER A 106 7.18 15.75 -9.32
C SER A 106 6.87 14.30 -9.73
N TYR A 107 7.02 13.33 -8.83
CA TYR A 107 6.66 11.93 -9.06
C TYR A 107 5.18 11.68 -8.78
N GLY A 108 4.48 12.61 -8.13
CA GLY A 108 3.13 12.42 -7.62
C GLY A 108 3.08 11.37 -6.50
N GLY A 109 1.89 10.80 -6.28
CA GLY A 109 1.73 9.64 -5.40
C GLY A 109 2.23 8.36 -6.07
N THR A 110 2.75 7.43 -5.28
CA THR A 110 3.19 6.11 -5.73
C THR A 110 2.22 5.03 -5.28
N GLU A 111 1.57 4.36 -6.23
CA GLU A 111 0.75 3.18 -5.98
C GLU A 111 1.61 1.90 -6.07
N LEU A 112 1.34 0.93 -5.19
CA LEU A 112 1.99 -0.38 -5.17
C LEU A 112 0.91 -1.46 -4.98
N MET A 113 0.76 -2.33 -5.98
CA MET A 113 -0.20 -3.44 -5.93
C MET A 113 0.50 -4.73 -5.53
N ILE A 114 0.09 -5.33 -4.41
CA ILE A 114 0.55 -6.65 -3.99
C ILE A 114 -0.54 -7.67 -4.34
N PRO A 115 -0.36 -8.48 -5.39
CA PRO A 115 -1.41 -9.37 -5.88
C PRO A 115 -1.69 -10.50 -4.90
N PHE A 116 -2.93 -10.98 -4.86
CA PHE A 116 -3.32 -12.05 -3.93
C PHE A 116 -2.56 -13.37 -4.14
N SER A 117 -2.04 -13.61 -5.34
CA SER A 117 -1.18 -14.76 -5.62
C SER A 117 0.06 -14.80 -4.71
N GLU A 118 0.61 -13.63 -4.37
CA GLU A 118 1.77 -13.48 -3.48
C GLU A 118 1.37 -13.44 -1.99
N LEU A 119 0.09 -13.17 -1.70
CA LEU A 119 -0.42 -12.97 -0.33
C LEU A 119 -1.09 -14.20 0.27
N SER A 120 -1.55 -15.15 -0.54
CA SER A 120 -2.41 -16.26 -0.10
C SER A 120 -1.90 -17.00 1.14
N ALA A 121 -0.59 -17.26 1.22
CA ALA A 121 0.04 -17.92 2.37
C ALA A 121 0.27 -17.00 3.60
N LEU A 122 0.13 -15.67 3.42
CA LEU A 122 0.30 -14.68 4.48
C LEU A 122 -1.00 -14.32 5.21
N LEU A 123 -2.12 -14.49 4.52
CA LEU A 123 -3.46 -14.18 5.03
C LEU A 123 -3.95 -15.22 6.04
N ARG A 124 -4.69 -14.76 7.05
CA ARG A 124 -5.39 -15.62 8.00
C ARG A 124 -6.36 -16.54 7.26
N PRO A 125 -6.27 -17.88 7.40
CA PRO A 125 -7.11 -18.83 6.66
C PRO A 125 -8.60 -18.54 6.76
N GLU A 126 -9.07 -18.18 7.95
CA GLU A 126 -10.47 -17.89 8.24
C GLU A 126 -11.02 -16.61 7.58
N LEU A 127 -10.13 -15.74 7.07
CA LEU A 127 -10.49 -14.50 6.37
C LEU A 127 -10.18 -14.55 4.87
N GLN A 128 -9.50 -15.59 4.38
CA GLN A 128 -9.16 -15.72 2.96
C GLN A 128 -10.42 -15.65 2.07
N TRP A 129 -11.53 -16.28 2.45
CA TRP A 129 -12.76 -16.20 1.67
C TRP A 129 -13.36 -14.79 1.64
N ARG A 130 -13.23 -14.00 2.72
CA ARG A 130 -13.74 -12.62 2.76
C ARG A 130 -12.93 -11.70 1.86
N VAL A 131 -11.63 -11.96 1.77
CA VAL A 131 -10.64 -11.14 1.07
C VAL A 131 -10.51 -11.52 -0.41
N LEU A 132 -10.46 -12.81 -0.72
CA LEU A 132 -10.20 -13.35 -2.07
C LEU A 132 -11.49 -13.54 -2.90
N ILE A 133 -12.64 -13.69 -2.24
CA ILE A 133 -13.92 -13.94 -2.91
C ILE A 133 -14.85 -12.79 -2.52
N GLN A 134 -14.80 -11.70 -3.28
CA GLN A 134 -15.77 -10.63 -3.12
C GLN A 134 -17.03 -11.00 -3.92
N PRO A 135 -18.19 -11.29 -3.27
CA PRO A 135 -19.43 -11.42 -4.01
C PRO A 135 -19.76 -10.05 -4.63
N ARG A 136 -20.02 -10.07 -5.95
CA ARG A 136 -20.48 -8.92 -6.72
C ARG A 136 -21.80 -8.37 -6.17
#